data_AF-A0A4Q5GFG4-F1
#
_entry.id   AF-A0A4Q5GFG4-F1
#
_cell.length_a   1.000
_cell.length_b   1.000
_cell.length_c   1.000
_cell.angle_alpha   90.00
_cell.angle_beta   90.00
_cell.angle_gamma   90.00
#
_symmetry.space_group_name_H-M   'P 1'
#
loop_
_entity.id
_entity.type
_entity.pdbx_description
1 polymer ?
#
loop_
_entity_poly.entity_id
_entity_poly.type
_entity_poly.pdbx_seq_one_letter_code
_entity_poly.pdbx_strand_id
1 'polypeptide(L)'
;KYKGKKRRRKPQRLNKRFRPTMLANGETVIELLTRSKYLLSVSGEKWTDRQKTRAKILFRMFPKIKEAYTLICSLRSVFSNKSIDRGTAKVKLHEWYQKVSACTLREVKAARDAIKYKEEEVLNYFINRSTNAHAESLNSKLKGFRAQLRGVQDLPFFMFRASIIFG
;
A
#
# COMPACT_ATOMS: atom_id res chain seq x y z
N LYS A 1 32.25 33.20 -38.44
CA LYS A 1 32.37 32.29 -37.26
C LYS A 1 32.21 33.11 -35.98
N TYR A 2 31.07 33.02 -35.31
CA TYR A 2 30.76 33.78 -34.09
C TYR A 2 31.69 33.36 -32.93
N LYS A 3 32.53 34.28 -32.44
CA LYS A 3 33.38 34.11 -31.25
C LYS A 3 32.63 34.58 -30.01
N GLY A 4 31.67 33.79 -29.53
CA GLY A 4 30.91 34.11 -28.33
C GLY A 4 31.81 34.20 -27.09
N LYS A 5 31.78 35.33 -26.37
CA LYS A 5 32.45 35.48 -25.08
C LYS A 5 31.81 34.50 -24.08
N LYS A 6 32.60 33.59 -23.49
CA LYS A 6 32.18 32.69 -22.40
C LYS A 6 31.75 33.51 -21.17
N ARG A 7 30.47 33.89 -21.11
CA ARG A 7 29.86 34.55 -19.95
C ARG A 7 29.42 33.50 -18.95
N ARG A 8 30.31 33.13 -18.01
CA ARG A 8 30.04 32.70 -16.61
C ARG A 8 31.30 32.07 -15.99
N ARG A 9 31.46 32.19 -14.66
CA ARG A 9 32.43 31.39 -13.89
C ARG A 9 32.16 29.90 -14.17
N LYS A 10 33.21 29.13 -14.51
CA LYS A 10 33.09 27.66 -14.54
C LYS A 10 32.64 27.21 -13.14
N PRO A 11 31.64 26.31 -13.00
CA PRO A 11 31.28 25.80 -11.69
C PRO A 11 32.52 25.17 -11.05
N GLN A 12 32.87 25.60 -9.83
CA GLN A 12 33.87 24.91 -9.01
C GLN A 12 33.27 23.56 -8.60
N ARG A 13 33.37 22.56 -9.48
CA ARG A 13 33.18 21.17 -9.08
C ARG A 13 34.46 20.78 -8.35
N LEU A 14 34.41 20.76 -7.02
CA LEU A 14 35.39 20.00 -6.24
C LEU A 14 35.35 18.58 -6.82
N ASN A 15 36.44 18.10 -7.42
CA ASN A 15 36.57 16.74 -7.98
C ASN A 15 36.54 15.63 -6.89
N LYS A 16 35.89 15.89 -5.74
CA LYS A 16 35.69 14.91 -4.68
C LYS A 16 34.48 14.06 -5.06
N ARG A 17 34.70 12.75 -5.24
CA ARG A 17 33.62 11.78 -5.44
C ARG A 17 32.65 11.88 -4.25
N PHE A 18 31.37 12.14 -4.51
CA PHE A 18 30.34 12.13 -3.49
C PHE A 18 30.23 10.72 -2.89
N ARG A 19 30.31 10.62 -1.57
CA ARG A 19 30.08 9.37 -0.83
C ARG A 19 28.87 9.60 0.08
N PRO A 20 27.74 8.92 -0.16
CA PRO A 20 26.57 9.09 0.70
C PRO A 20 26.82 8.48 2.08
N THR A 21 26.12 9.01 3.09
CA THR A 21 26.11 8.41 4.42
C THR A 21 25.40 7.07 4.37
N MET A 22 26.12 6.02 4.79
CA MET A 22 25.62 4.65 4.79
C MET A 22 25.11 4.28 6.19
N LEU A 23 24.00 3.54 6.23
CA LEU A 23 23.42 2.98 7.44
C LEU A 23 24.10 1.66 7.81
N ALA A 24 23.80 1.12 9.00
CA ALA A 24 24.38 -0.12 9.50
C ALA A 24 24.14 -1.34 8.59
N ASN A 25 23.12 -1.29 7.73
CA ASN A 25 22.81 -2.34 6.75
C ASN A 25 23.46 -2.08 5.38
N GLY A 26 24.33 -1.09 5.24
CA GLY A 26 24.99 -0.74 3.99
C GLY A 26 24.07 -0.05 2.97
N GLU A 27 22.98 0.57 3.40
CA GLU A 27 22.07 1.33 2.53
C GLU A 27 22.13 2.82 2.84
N THR A 28 21.80 3.65 1.86
CA THR A 28 21.49 5.07 2.08
C THR A 28 20.08 5.23 2.68
N VAL A 29 19.77 6.40 3.24
CA VAL A 29 18.42 6.71 3.76
C VAL A 29 17.35 6.61 2.66
N ILE A 30 17.68 7.04 1.44
CA ILE A 30 16.75 6.98 0.31
C ILE A 30 16.48 5.52 -0.06
N GLU A 31 17.53 4.71 -0.20
CA GLU A 31 17.38 3.27 -0.49
C GLU A 31 16.59 2.55 0.59
N LEU A 32 16.82 2.89 1.87
CA LEU A 32 16.05 2.36 3.00
C LEU A 32 14.55 2.62 2.79
N LEU A 33 14.16 3.86 2.49
CA LEU A 33 12.76 4.24 2.27
C LEU A 33 12.16 3.55 1.04
N THR A 34 12.88 3.58 -0.09
CA THR A 34 12.39 2.99 -1.35
C THR A 34 12.20 1.48 -1.22
N ARG A 35 13.16 0.77 -0.63
CA ARG A 35 13.11 -0.70 -0.48
C ARG A 35 12.16 -1.13 0.64
N SER A 36 11.86 -0.26 1.60
CA SER A 36 10.91 -0.56 2.67
C SER A 36 9.43 -0.39 2.27
N LYS A 37 9.13 0.21 1.11
CA LYS A 37 7.73 0.42 0.68
C LYS A 37 6.92 -0.88 0.64
N TYR A 38 7.46 -1.94 0.02
CA TYR A 38 6.79 -3.24 -0.03
C TYR A 38 6.75 -3.92 1.35
N LEU A 39 7.82 -3.77 2.12
CA LEU A 39 7.94 -4.33 3.47
C LEU A 39 6.80 -3.88 4.38
N LEU A 40 6.40 -2.61 4.29
CA LEU A 40 5.30 -2.03 5.08
C LEU A 40 3.90 -2.57 4.69
N SER A 41 3.75 -3.15 3.50
CA SER A 41 2.48 -3.75 3.07
C SER A 41 2.27 -5.16 3.65
N VAL A 42 3.32 -5.78 4.19
CA VAL A 42 3.33 -7.17 4.65
C VAL A 42 3.34 -7.23 6.18
N SER A 43 2.73 -8.27 6.77
CA SER A 43 2.80 -8.53 8.21
C SER A 43 4.23 -8.86 8.64
N GLY A 44 4.63 -8.37 9.82
CA GLY A 44 6.00 -8.52 10.34
C GLY A 44 6.43 -9.97 10.55
N GLU A 45 5.46 -10.86 10.78
CA GLU A 45 5.65 -12.32 10.90
C GLU A 45 6.20 -12.94 9.62
N LYS A 46 5.86 -12.37 8.46
CA LYS A 46 6.29 -12.89 7.15
C LYS A 46 7.60 -12.29 6.67
N TRP A 47 8.26 -11.46 7.49
CA TRP A 47 9.52 -10.84 7.11
C TRP A 47 10.70 -11.79 7.28
N THR A 48 11.59 -11.77 6.30
CA THR A 48 12.92 -12.39 6.41
C THR A 48 13.77 -11.63 7.43
N ASP A 49 14.85 -12.24 7.93
CA ASP A 49 15.71 -11.58 8.92
C ASP A 49 16.37 -10.30 8.39
N ARG A 50 16.72 -10.29 7.09
CA ARG A 50 17.18 -9.06 6.41
C ARG A 50 16.12 -7.96 6.43
N GLN A 51 14.85 -8.31 6.21
CA GLN A 51 13.73 -7.36 6.28
C GLN A 51 13.49 -6.88 7.71
N LYS A 52 13.56 -7.77 8.71
CA LYS A 52 13.45 -7.38 10.13
C LYS A 52 14.54 -6.39 10.54
N THR A 53 15.79 -6.64 10.16
CA THR A 53 16.91 -5.72 10.43
C THR A 53 16.69 -4.36 9.76
N ARG A 54 16.23 -4.36 8.50
CA ARG A 54 15.87 -3.12 7.80
C ARG A 54 14.74 -2.37 8.50
N ALA A 55 13.67 -3.07 8.88
CA ALA A 55 12.52 -2.49 9.59
C ALA A 55 12.93 -1.88 10.93
N LYS A 56 13.84 -2.52 11.68
CA LYS A 56 14.38 -1.96 12.93
C LYS A 56 15.06 -0.60 12.68
N ILE A 57 15.87 -0.49 11.64
CA ILE A 57 16.53 0.79 11.28
C ILE A 57 15.49 1.83 10.84
N LEU A 58 14.55 1.44 9.96
CA LEU A 58 13.47 2.30 9.48
C LEU A 58 12.64 2.88 10.63
N PHE A 59 12.17 2.03 11.54
CA PHE A 59 11.32 2.44 12.64
C PHE A 59 12.05 3.26 13.71
N ARG A 60 13.37 3.08 13.85
CA ARG A 60 14.20 3.94 14.69
C ARG A 60 14.33 5.35 14.09
N MET A 61 14.51 5.44 12.78
CA MET A 61 14.67 6.74 12.09
C MET A 61 13.34 7.46 11.87
N PHE A 62 12.27 6.70 11.63
CA PHE A 62 10.94 7.22 11.26
C PHE A 62 9.86 6.64 12.20
N PRO A 63 9.78 7.13 13.45
CA PRO A 63 8.84 6.60 14.44
C PRO A 63 7.37 6.74 14.01
N LYS A 64 7.03 7.79 13.26
CA LYS A 64 5.69 7.97 12.66
C LYS A 64 5.30 6.83 11.72
N ILE A 65 6.25 6.31 10.93
CA ILE A 65 6.00 5.16 10.05
C ILE A 65 5.74 3.90 10.89
N LYS A 66 6.45 3.73 12.00
CA LYS A 66 6.22 2.62 12.94
C LYS A 66 4.81 2.69 13.52
N GLU A 67 4.40 3.86 14.00
CA GLU A 67 3.06 4.11 14.55
C GLU A 67 1.96 3.75 13.53
N ALA A 68 2.07 4.27 12.30
CA ALA A 68 1.15 3.94 11.21
C ALA A 68 1.09 2.43 10.92
N TYR A 69 2.27 1.81 10.80
CA TYR A 69 2.39 0.38 10.51
C TYR A 69 1.74 -0.47 11.61
N THR A 70 1.96 -0.14 12.88
CA THR A 70 1.34 -0.82 14.01
C THR A 70 -0.18 -0.73 13.96
N LEU A 71 -0.74 0.46 13.67
CA LEU A 71 -2.19 0.65 13.55
C LEU A 71 -2.76 -0.18 12.38
N ILE A 72 -2.10 -0.17 11.22
CA ILE A 72 -2.52 -0.97 10.06
C ILE A 72 -2.44 -2.48 10.36
N CYS A 73 -1.39 -2.93 11.05
CA CYS A 73 -1.25 -4.33 11.46
C CYS A 73 -2.33 -4.75 12.46
N SER A 74 -2.71 -3.88 13.40
CA SER A 74 -3.80 -4.17 14.32
C SER A 74 -5.15 -4.31 13.59
N LEU A 75 -5.42 -3.47 12.59
CA LEU A 75 -6.58 -3.63 11.71
C LEU A 75 -6.53 -4.97 10.96
N ARG A 76 -5.38 -5.29 10.35
CA ARG A 76 -5.17 -6.56 9.64
C ARG A 76 -5.45 -7.77 10.53
N SER A 77 -5.07 -7.71 11.81
CA SER A 77 -5.34 -8.77 12.79
C SER A 77 -6.83 -9.02 12.99
N VAL A 78 -7.66 -7.95 13.01
CA VAL A 78 -9.12 -8.07 13.10
C VAL A 78 -9.66 -8.87 11.91
N PHE A 79 -9.31 -8.49 10.69
CA PHE A 79 -9.78 -9.18 9.47
C PHE A 79 -9.22 -10.59 9.28
N SER A 80 -8.00 -10.84 9.76
CA SER A 80 -7.34 -12.15 9.63
C SER A 80 -7.86 -13.17 10.63
N ASN A 81 -8.51 -12.73 11.71
CA ASN A 81 -9.07 -13.63 12.71
C ASN A 81 -10.30 -14.34 12.14
N LYS A 82 -10.22 -15.67 11.99
CA LYS A 82 -11.27 -16.50 11.38
C LYS A 82 -12.42 -16.86 12.32
N SER A 83 -12.22 -16.76 13.63
CA SER A 83 -13.21 -17.20 14.62
C SER A 83 -14.14 -16.10 15.11
N ILE A 84 -13.89 -14.83 14.74
CA ILE A 84 -14.77 -13.73 15.16
C ILE A 84 -16.00 -13.60 14.27
N ASP A 85 -17.13 -13.31 14.92
CA ASP A 85 -18.41 -12.98 14.32
C ASP A 85 -18.52 -11.46 14.07
N ARG A 86 -19.61 -11.06 13.40
CA ARG A 86 -19.90 -9.66 13.07
C ARG A 86 -19.96 -8.75 14.30
N GLY A 87 -20.55 -9.21 15.40
CA GLY A 87 -20.67 -8.42 16.63
C GLY A 87 -19.31 -8.15 17.26
N THR A 88 -18.51 -9.20 17.46
CA THR A 88 -17.14 -9.06 18.00
C THR A 88 -16.25 -8.23 17.08
N ALA A 89 -16.39 -8.36 15.76
CA ALA A 89 -15.65 -7.56 14.80
C ALA A 89 -15.98 -6.07 14.92
N LYS A 90 -17.26 -5.71 15.14
CA LYS A 90 -17.69 -4.32 15.37
C LYS A 90 -17.01 -3.71 16.59
N VAL A 91 -16.97 -4.44 17.71
CA VAL A 91 -16.28 -3.99 18.93
C VAL A 91 -14.80 -3.75 18.66
N LYS A 92 -14.11 -4.71 18.02
CA LYS A 92 -12.68 -4.57 17.68
C LYS A 92 -12.39 -3.42 16.72
N LEU A 93 -13.28 -3.15 15.76
CA LEU A 93 -13.16 -1.99 14.88
C LEU A 93 -13.29 -0.68 15.66
N HIS A 94 -14.22 -0.61 16.62
CA HIS A 94 -14.37 0.57 17.48
C HIS A 94 -13.15 0.80 18.36
N GLU A 95 -12.59 -0.26 18.96
CA GLU A 95 -11.31 -0.18 19.69
C GLU A 95 -10.18 0.34 18.78
N TRP A 96 -10.13 -0.14 17.54
CA TRP A 96 -9.16 0.34 16.55
C TRP A 96 -9.39 1.83 16.21
N TYR A 97 -10.64 2.29 16.08
CA TYR A 97 -10.95 3.70 15.87
C TYR A 97 -10.42 4.58 16.99
N GLN A 98 -10.55 4.14 18.25
CA GLN A 98 -10.00 4.87 19.40
C GLN A 98 -8.47 4.95 19.34
N LYS A 99 -7.80 3.83 19.02
CA LYS A 99 -6.33 3.82 18.82
C LYS A 99 -5.89 4.79 17.73
N VAL A 100 -6.63 4.87 16.62
CA VAL A 100 -6.34 5.81 15.52
C VAL A 100 -6.66 7.26 15.90
N SER A 101 -7.66 7.51 16.75
CA SER A 101 -7.97 8.87 17.22
C SER A 101 -6.80 9.50 17.99
N ALA A 102 -6.08 8.68 18.78
CA ALA A 102 -4.88 9.10 19.50
C ALA A 102 -3.65 9.37 18.61
N CYS A 103 -3.66 8.88 17.37
CA CYS A 103 -2.59 9.08 16.41
C CYS A 103 -2.58 10.52 15.87
N THR A 104 -1.42 11.04 15.48
CA THR A 104 -1.31 12.38 14.85
C THR A 104 -1.40 12.36 13.32
N LEU A 105 -1.40 11.17 12.71
CA LEU A 105 -1.30 11.00 11.26
C LEU A 105 -2.66 11.15 10.58
N ARG A 106 -2.77 12.17 9.72
CA ARG A 106 -4.00 12.49 8.99
C ARG A 106 -4.39 11.37 8.02
N GLU A 107 -3.42 10.71 7.40
CA GLU A 107 -3.63 9.67 6.41
C GLU A 107 -4.31 8.44 7.03
N VAL A 108 -3.88 8.06 8.24
CA VAL A 108 -4.48 6.94 8.99
C VAL A 108 -5.88 7.31 9.48
N LYS A 109 -6.09 8.56 9.92
CA LYS A 109 -7.42 9.07 10.28
C LYS A 109 -8.39 9.08 9.09
N ALA A 110 -7.93 9.52 7.92
CA ALA A 110 -8.74 9.49 6.70
C ALA A 110 -9.13 8.06 6.31
N ALA A 111 -8.22 7.09 6.42
CA ALA A 111 -8.54 5.68 6.20
C ALA A 111 -9.58 5.15 7.21
N ARG A 112 -9.46 5.51 8.49
CA ARG A 112 -10.46 5.20 9.52
C ARG A 112 -11.82 5.78 9.14
N ASP A 113 -11.88 7.05 8.75
CA ASP A 113 -13.13 7.73 8.43
C ASP A 113 -13.83 7.12 7.21
N ALA A 114 -13.05 6.71 6.20
CA ALA A 114 -13.56 5.97 5.06
C ALA A 114 -14.17 4.61 5.46
N ILE A 115 -13.51 3.86 6.35
CA ILE A 115 -14.05 2.58 6.87
C ILE A 115 -15.31 2.84 7.70
N LYS A 116 -15.29 3.86 8.57
CA LYS A 116 -16.43 4.21 9.42
C LYS A 116 -17.65 4.63 8.61
N TYR A 117 -17.44 5.35 7.50
CA TYR A 117 -18.52 5.74 6.59
C TYR A 117 -19.22 4.54 5.93
N LYS A 118 -18.48 3.44 5.71
CA LYS A 118 -18.96 2.18 5.12
C LYS A 118 -18.94 1.01 6.11
N GLU A 119 -19.14 1.30 7.39
CA GLU A 119 -18.89 0.33 8.45
C GLU A 119 -19.80 -0.90 8.31
N GLU A 120 -21.08 -0.71 8.01
CA GLU A 120 -22.04 -1.81 7.90
C GLU A 120 -21.68 -2.74 6.71
N GLU A 121 -21.27 -2.18 5.57
CA GLU A 121 -20.81 -2.96 4.42
C GLU A 121 -19.48 -3.69 4.71
N VAL A 122 -18.56 -3.04 5.42
CA VAL A 122 -17.31 -3.66 5.86
C VAL A 122 -17.57 -4.80 6.84
N LEU A 123 -18.52 -4.63 7.76
CA LEU A 123 -18.91 -5.66 8.74
C LEU A 123 -19.55 -6.88 8.09
N ASN A 124 -20.18 -6.74 6.92
CA ASN A 124 -20.74 -7.87 6.17
C ASN A 124 -19.67 -8.89 5.76
N TYR A 125 -18.39 -8.49 5.68
CA TYR A 125 -17.27 -9.42 5.53
C TYR A 125 -17.28 -10.50 6.62
N PHE A 126 -17.69 -10.20 7.86
CA PHE A 126 -17.62 -11.19 8.95
C PHE A 126 -18.80 -12.18 8.98
N ILE A 127 -19.77 -12.05 8.07
CA ILE A 127 -20.90 -13.00 7.94
C ILE A 127 -20.42 -14.23 7.16
N ASN A 128 -20.14 -14.05 5.86
CA ASN A 128 -19.75 -15.14 4.96
C ASN A 128 -18.27 -15.09 4.56
N ARG A 129 -17.54 -14.02 4.92
CA ARG A 129 -16.14 -13.77 4.50
C ARG A 129 -15.95 -13.74 2.99
N SER A 130 -17.04 -13.56 2.26
CA SER A 130 -17.03 -13.32 0.83
C SER A 130 -16.35 -11.99 0.57
N THR A 131 -15.38 -12.01 -0.33
CA THR A 131 -14.71 -10.81 -0.81
C THR A 131 -15.12 -10.56 -2.25
N ASN A 132 -15.06 -9.29 -2.65
CA ASN A 132 -15.28 -8.90 -4.04
C ASN A 132 -14.14 -9.35 -4.98
N ALA A 133 -13.16 -10.12 -4.50
CA ALA A 133 -11.96 -10.50 -5.24
C ALA A 133 -12.28 -11.27 -6.53
N HIS A 134 -13.29 -12.16 -6.51
CA HIS A 134 -13.72 -12.86 -7.73
C HIS A 134 -14.30 -11.89 -8.76
N ALA A 135 -15.14 -10.95 -8.34
CA ALA A 135 -15.70 -9.93 -9.22
C ALA A 135 -14.63 -8.94 -9.71
N GLU A 136 -13.65 -8.55 -8.88
CA GLU A 136 -12.52 -7.69 -9.27
C GLU A 136 -11.59 -8.39 -10.26
N SER A 137 -11.34 -9.69 -10.08
CA SER A 137 -10.59 -10.52 -11.00
C SER A 137 -11.30 -10.62 -12.36
N LEU A 138 -12.61 -10.89 -12.36
CA LEU A 138 -13.42 -10.90 -13.56
C LEU A 138 -13.42 -9.53 -14.25
N ASN A 139 -13.63 -8.44 -13.51
CA ASN A 139 -13.56 -7.08 -14.03
C ASN A 139 -12.20 -6.77 -14.67
N SER A 140 -11.11 -7.25 -14.08
CA SER A 140 -9.76 -7.08 -14.63
C SER A 140 -9.57 -7.86 -15.94
N LYS A 141 -10.07 -9.10 -16.00
CA LYS A 141 -10.08 -9.92 -17.23
C LYS A 141 -10.91 -9.26 -18.34
N LEU A 142 -12.12 -8.81 -18.02
CA LEU A 142 -13.01 -8.12 -18.97
C LEU A 142 -12.40 -6.81 -19.47
N LYS A 143 -11.75 -6.02 -18.60
CA LYS A 143 -11.03 -4.81 -19.01
C LYS A 143 -9.88 -5.13 -19.97
N GLY A 144 -9.10 -6.18 -19.68
CA GLY A 144 -8.03 -6.65 -20.55
C GLY A 144 -8.55 -7.12 -21.92
N PHE A 145 -9.60 -7.93 -21.92
CA PHE A 145 -10.27 -8.40 -23.14
C PHE A 145 -10.81 -7.23 -23.98
N ARG A 146 -11.50 -6.28 -23.34
CA ARG A 146 -12.00 -5.06 -24.01
C ARG A 146 -10.88 -4.22 -24.63
N ALA A 147 -9.73 -4.10 -23.94
CA ALA A 147 -8.59 -3.33 -24.46
C ALA A 147 -8.01 -3.92 -25.75
N GLN A 148 -8.06 -5.24 -25.91
CA GLN A 148 -7.64 -5.92 -27.14
C GLN A 148 -8.59 -5.65 -28.33
N LEU A 149 -9.89 -5.44 -28.05
CA LEU A 149 -10.93 -5.28 -29.07
C LEU A 149 -11.05 -3.85 -29.62
N ARG A 150 -10.24 -2.88 -29.14
CA ARG A 150 -10.27 -1.46 -29.53
C ARG A 150 -11.66 -0.79 -29.44
N GLY A 151 -12.55 -1.36 -28.64
CA GLY A 151 -13.94 -0.89 -28.51
C GLY A 151 -14.92 -2.05 -28.42
N VAL A 152 -16.17 -1.73 -28.09
CA VAL A 152 -17.29 -2.68 -28.12
C VAL A 152 -18.41 -1.99 -28.88
N GLN A 153 -18.67 -2.43 -30.10
CA GLN A 153 -19.79 -1.92 -30.91
C GLN A 153 -21.08 -2.72 -30.64
N ASP A 154 -20.96 -4.04 -30.49
CA ASP A 154 -22.07 -4.94 -30.18
C ASP A 154 -21.92 -5.48 -28.75
N LEU A 155 -22.72 -4.93 -27.84
CA LEU A 155 -22.72 -5.34 -26.44
C LEU A 155 -23.25 -6.77 -26.24
N PRO A 156 -24.38 -7.19 -26.84
CA PRO A 156 -24.80 -8.60 -26.84
C PRO A 156 -23.71 -9.58 -27.27
N PHE A 157 -23.05 -9.33 -28.40
CA PHE A 157 -22.00 -10.22 -28.91
C PHE A 157 -20.76 -10.22 -28.01
N PHE A 158 -20.40 -9.06 -27.45
CA PHE A 158 -19.33 -8.96 -26.46
C PHE A 158 -19.62 -9.78 -25.20
N MET A 159 -20.84 -9.70 -24.68
CA MET A 159 -21.26 -10.48 -23.51
C MET A 159 -21.28 -11.98 -23.80
N PHE A 160 -21.76 -12.40 -24.97
CA PHE A 160 -21.69 -13.79 -25.43
C PHE A 160 -20.24 -14.31 -25.46
N ARG A 161 -19.30 -13.55 -26.05
CA ARG A 161 -17.89 -13.96 -26.08
C ARG A 161 -17.26 -13.99 -24.69
N ALA A 162 -17.60 -13.01 -23.85
CA ALA A 162 -17.11 -12.95 -22.48
C ALA A 162 -17.55 -14.16 -21.66
N SER A 163 -18.81 -14.61 -21.81
CA SER A 163 -19.30 -15.82 -21.12
C SER A 163 -18.65 -17.10 -21.65
N ILE A 164 -18.34 -17.20 -22.95
CA ILE A 164 -17.66 -18.38 -23.50
C ILE A 164 -16.20 -18.48 -23.02
N ILE A 165 -15.51 -17.36 -22.81
CA ILE A 165 -14.07 -17.34 -22.48
C ILE A 165 -13.83 -17.37 -20.96
N PHE A 166 -14.68 -16.73 -20.17
CA PHE A 166 -14.47 -16.53 -18.73
C PHE A 166 -15.54 -17.16 -17.83
N GLY A 167 -16.62 -17.70 -18.42
CA GLY A 167 -17.73 -18.36 -17.72
C GLY A 167 -17.55 -19.87 -17.61
#